data_AF-A0AA36HH42-F1
#
_entry.id   AF-A0AA36HH42-F1
#
_cell.length_a   1.000
_cell.length_b   1.000
_cell.length_c   1.000
_cell.angle_alpha   90.00
_cell.angle_beta   90.00
_cell.angle_gamma   90.00
#
_symmetry.space_group_name_H-M   'P 1'
#
loop_
_entity.id
_entity.type
_entity.pdbx_description
1 polymer ?
#
loop_
_entity_poly.entity_id
_entity_poly.type
_entity_poly.pdbx_seq_one_letter_code
_entity_poly.pdbx_strand_id
1 'polypeptide(L)'
;MQQIQAEVDRYPLVLFMKGTPQYPMCGFSSRAVQALMAAGAVALRTVNVLEEPEIRANLPRFSNLPTFPQLFINAHRRRGDPGMSAWPSTSPTDGARNGRPLQDRVVLVAGAGGGLGSAAAVAAAAAGATVVLLGRKPRRLDRVYAQVQAVGAEPLLYPLDLEGAGPDDYAELAQALQRELGRLDGLLVCAAHFPGLTPFELADPASFARAVHVTLTAPAWLAQACLPLLRQREDAALVFAVDAPERVGQAYWGGYGVAQHGLRGLITSLHDELGRSPVRVSGLYPGPLRTALRARAYSVDQDPAAQGPEAAAAAAVTLLSRAGHAWRGRILDASGAFPGE
;
A
#
# COMPACT_ATOMS: atom_id res chain seq x y z
N MET A 1 -33.62 14.88 -3.30
CA MET A 1 -32.92 15.17 -2.01
C MET A 1 -33.86 14.98 -0.82
N GLN A 2 -35.01 15.65 -0.77
CA GLN A 2 -35.97 15.53 0.36
C GLN A 2 -36.44 14.09 0.62
N GLN A 3 -36.69 13.30 -0.43
CA GLN A 3 -37.09 11.89 -0.29
C GLN A 3 -36.01 11.00 0.35
N ILE A 4 -34.73 11.24 0.05
CA ILE A 4 -33.61 10.50 0.63
C ILE A 4 -33.50 10.81 2.12
N GLN A 5 -33.54 12.10 2.47
CA GLN A 5 -33.52 12.55 3.87
C GLN A 5 -34.69 11.95 4.65
N ALA A 6 -35.89 11.91 4.08
CA ALA A 6 -37.06 11.33 4.71
C ALA A 6 -36.90 9.82 5.01
N GLU A 7 -36.32 9.03 4.10
CA GLU A 7 -36.03 7.61 4.36
C GLU A 7 -35.00 7.46 5.49
N VAL A 8 -33.91 8.24 5.46
CA VAL A 8 -32.84 8.20 6.47
C VAL A 8 -33.31 8.65 7.86
N ASP A 9 -34.20 9.63 7.92
CA ASP A 9 -34.77 10.11 9.19
C ASP A 9 -35.83 9.15 9.75
N ARG A 10 -36.55 8.45 8.88
CA ARG A 10 -37.68 7.59 9.28
C ARG A 10 -37.24 6.24 9.83
N TYR A 11 -36.13 5.68 9.35
CA TYR A 11 -35.70 4.33 9.72
C TYR A 11 -34.32 4.35 10.38
N PRO A 12 -34.11 3.55 11.44
CA PRO A 12 -32.84 3.50 12.15
C PRO A 12 -31.71 2.88 11.32
N LEU A 13 -32.04 2.12 10.28
CA LEU A 13 -31.10 1.46 9.40
C LEU A 13 -31.66 1.41 7.98
N VAL A 14 -31.04 2.11 7.03
CA VAL A 14 -31.47 2.19 5.62
C VAL A 14 -30.33 1.82 4.68
N LEU A 15 -30.53 0.82 3.83
CA LEU A 15 -29.62 0.43 2.76
C LEU A 15 -30.20 0.78 1.38
N PHE A 16 -29.58 1.71 0.69
CA PHE A 16 -29.85 1.97 -0.72
C PHE A 16 -28.99 1.05 -1.58
N MET A 17 -29.60 0.12 -2.32
CA MET A 17 -28.88 -0.93 -3.05
C MET A 17 -29.40 -1.14 -4.47
N LYS A 18 -28.63 -1.83 -5.31
CA LYS A 18 -29.06 -2.25 -6.65
C LYS A 18 -29.75 -3.62 -6.56
N GLY A 19 -31.04 -3.67 -6.83
CA GLY A 19 -31.89 -4.85 -6.64
C GLY A 19 -32.49 -4.89 -5.24
N THR A 20 -32.97 -6.07 -4.84
CA THR A 20 -33.56 -6.31 -3.50
C THR A 20 -32.67 -7.25 -2.69
N PRO A 21 -32.87 -7.37 -1.35
CA PRO A 21 -32.13 -8.35 -0.55
C PRO A 21 -32.25 -9.79 -1.05
N GLN A 22 -33.39 -10.16 -1.64
CA GLN A 22 -33.65 -11.48 -2.20
C GLN A 22 -33.00 -11.64 -3.59
N TYR A 23 -32.95 -10.57 -4.38
CA TYR A 23 -32.39 -10.55 -5.73
C TYR A 23 -31.43 -9.35 -5.92
N PRO A 24 -30.22 -9.40 -5.34
CA PRO A 24 -29.24 -8.33 -5.50
C PRO A 24 -28.67 -8.35 -6.94
N MET A 25 -28.67 -7.19 -7.59
CA MET A 25 -28.27 -7.05 -9.00
C MET A 25 -26.80 -6.61 -9.19
N CYS A 26 -26.01 -6.62 -8.11
CA CYS A 26 -24.60 -6.24 -8.10
C CYS A 26 -23.86 -6.93 -6.94
N GLY A 27 -22.61 -7.35 -7.15
CA GLY A 27 -21.79 -8.04 -6.15
C GLY A 27 -21.62 -7.27 -4.83
N PHE A 28 -21.47 -5.94 -4.89
CA PHE A 28 -21.40 -5.09 -3.69
C PHE A 28 -22.75 -5.04 -2.94
N SER A 29 -23.87 -5.01 -3.67
CA SER A 29 -25.21 -5.05 -3.09
C SER A 29 -25.51 -6.40 -2.42
N SER A 30 -25.03 -7.50 -3.01
CA SER A 30 -25.12 -8.85 -2.42
C SER A 30 -24.34 -8.95 -1.11
N ARG A 31 -23.07 -8.50 -1.11
CA ARG A 31 -22.20 -8.55 0.07
C ARG A 31 -22.71 -7.68 1.23
N ALA A 32 -23.23 -6.48 0.95
CA ALA A 32 -23.77 -5.60 1.97
C ALA A 32 -24.97 -6.22 2.70
N VAL A 33 -25.87 -6.86 1.96
CA VAL A 33 -27.03 -7.56 2.53
C VAL A 33 -26.60 -8.75 3.38
N GLN A 34 -25.68 -9.58 2.88
CA GLN A 34 -25.14 -10.72 3.63
C GLN A 34 -24.48 -10.30 4.94
N ALA A 35 -23.68 -9.23 4.91
CA ALA A 35 -23.03 -8.68 6.09
C ALA A 35 -24.04 -8.18 7.13
N LEU A 36 -25.09 -7.47 6.70
CA LEU A 36 -26.13 -6.95 7.60
C LEU A 36 -26.98 -8.08 8.22
N MET A 37 -27.31 -9.11 7.44
CA MET A 37 -28.00 -10.29 7.96
C MET A 37 -27.13 -11.05 8.97
N ALA A 38 -25.84 -11.27 8.66
CA ALA A 38 -24.91 -11.93 9.57
C ALA A 38 -24.70 -11.14 10.88
N ALA A 39 -24.78 -9.82 10.82
CA ALA A 39 -24.72 -8.93 11.98
C ALA A 39 -26.04 -8.89 12.79
N GLY A 40 -27.08 -9.63 12.38
CA GLY A 40 -28.36 -9.70 13.09
C GLY A 40 -29.22 -8.44 12.93
N ALA A 41 -29.11 -7.73 11.81
CA ALA A 41 -29.91 -6.53 11.55
C ALA A 41 -31.41 -6.86 11.43
N VAL A 42 -32.18 -6.59 12.50
CA VAL A 42 -33.62 -6.92 12.61
C VAL A 42 -34.56 -5.83 12.07
N ALA A 43 -34.06 -4.63 11.77
CA ALA A 43 -34.86 -3.48 11.33
C ALA A 43 -34.28 -2.79 10.07
N LEU A 44 -33.72 -3.58 9.15
CA LEU A 44 -33.13 -3.07 7.92
C LEU A 44 -34.22 -2.64 6.93
N ARG A 45 -34.31 -1.34 6.64
CA ARG A 45 -35.02 -0.81 5.47
C ARG A 45 -34.11 -0.90 4.25
N THR A 46 -34.61 -1.41 3.13
CA THR A 46 -33.88 -1.38 1.85
C THR A 46 -34.62 -0.60 0.79
N VAL A 47 -33.89 0.17 -0.02
CA VAL A 47 -34.41 0.95 -1.15
C VAL A 47 -33.69 0.50 -2.42
N ASN A 48 -34.46 0.02 -3.41
CA ASN A 48 -33.91 -0.39 -4.70
C ASN A 48 -33.71 0.81 -5.61
N VAL A 49 -32.47 1.28 -5.74
CA VAL A 49 -32.16 2.48 -6.53
C VAL A 49 -32.30 2.26 -8.04
N LEU A 50 -32.48 1.02 -8.50
CA LEU A 50 -32.76 0.77 -9.92
C LEU A 50 -34.21 1.12 -10.29
N GLU A 51 -35.11 1.04 -9.32
CA GLU A 51 -36.54 1.38 -9.49
C GLU A 51 -36.83 2.85 -9.10
N GLU A 52 -35.88 3.54 -8.46
CA GLU A 52 -35.99 4.94 -8.07
C GLU A 52 -34.90 5.82 -8.72
N PRO A 53 -35.09 6.26 -9.98
CA PRO A 53 -34.08 7.00 -10.74
C PRO A 53 -33.64 8.32 -10.08
N GLU A 54 -34.57 9.02 -9.41
CA GLU A 54 -34.27 10.27 -8.71
C GLU A 54 -33.37 10.06 -7.48
N ILE A 55 -33.62 8.99 -6.71
CA ILE A 55 -32.75 8.60 -5.60
C ILE A 55 -31.39 8.21 -6.15
N ARG A 56 -31.34 7.41 -7.21
CA ARG A 56 -30.07 6.98 -7.83
C ARG A 56 -29.22 8.15 -8.33
N ALA A 57 -29.83 9.18 -8.91
CA ALA A 57 -29.12 10.34 -9.41
C ALA A 57 -28.60 11.26 -8.30
N ASN A 58 -29.34 11.36 -7.18
CA ASN A 58 -29.06 12.34 -6.13
C ASN A 58 -28.38 11.76 -4.89
N LEU A 59 -28.52 10.46 -4.62
CA LEU A 59 -27.95 9.83 -3.44
C LEU A 59 -26.43 10.03 -3.32
N PRO A 60 -25.63 9.92 -4.41
CA PRO A 60 -24.20 10.17 -4.32
C PRO A 60 -23.84 11.60 -3.88
N ARG A 61 -24.67 12.58 -4.25
CA ARG A 61 -24.51 13.98 -3.82
C ARG A 61 -24.97 14.18 -2.38
N PHE A 62 -26.01 13.46 -1.96
CA PHE A 62 -26.54 13.51 -0.61
C PHE A 62 -25.57 12.94 0.44
N SER A 63 -24.96 11.79 0.14
CA SER A 63 -24.04 11.09 1.05
C SER A 63 -22.57 11.45 0.86
N ASN A 64 -22.26 12.14 -0.24
CA ASN A 64 -20.89 12.32 -0.72
C ASN A 64 -20.16 11.00 -1.03
N LEU A 65 -20.89 9.93 -1.38
CA LEU A 65 -20.35 8.62 -1.78
C LEU A 65 -20.71 8.28 -3.24
N PRO A 66 -19.76 7.91 -4.12
CA PRO A 66 -20.01 7.80 -5.55
C PRO A 66 -20.75 6.52 -6.00
N THR A 67 -20.82 5.49 -5.14
CA THR A 67 -21.24 4.14 -5.53
C THR A 67 -22.38 3.58 -4.67
N PHE A 68 -23.04 2.54 -5.18
CA PHE A 68 -24.06 1.76 -4.46
C PHE A 68 -23.53 0.36 -4.13
N PRO A 69 -23.90 -0.25 -2.99
CA PRO A 69 -24.94 0.20 -2.06
C PRO A 69 -24.42 1.23 -1.03
N GLN A 70 -25.33 1.98 -0.40
CA GLN A 70 -25.02 2.97 0.64
C GLN A 70 -25.89 2.72 1.88
N LEU A 71 -25.27 2.61 3.05
CA LEU A 71 -25.93 2.31 4.32
C LEU A 71 -25.95 3.55 5.21
N PHE A 72 -27.11 3.84 5.80
CA PHE A 72 -27.30 4.90 6.78
C PHE A 72 -27.79 4.29 8.10
N ILE A 73 -27.23 4.75 9.22
CA ILE A 73 -27.58 4.30 10.57
C ILE A 73 -27.99 5.53 11.39
N ASN A 74 -29.24 5.59 11.83
CA ASN A 74 -29.78 6.68 12.64
C ASN A 74 -29.99 6.18 14.08
N ALA A 75 -29.07 6.52 14.98
CA ALA A 75 -29.15 6.15 16.39
C ALA A 75 -30.07 7.13 17.14
N HIS A 76 -31.32 6.76 17.40
CA HIS A 76 -32.17 7.58 18.27
C HIS A 76 -31.63 7.60 19.71
N ARG A 77 -31.26 8.81 20.13
CA ARG A 77 -30.95 9.29 21.48
C ARG A 77 -31.95 8.77 22.52
N ARG A 78 -31.53 7.89 23.44
CA ARG A 78 -32.25 7.65 24.70
C ARG A 78 -32.01 8.84 25.64
N ARG A 79 -33.08 9.43 26.16
CA ARG A 79 -33.08 10.51 27.17
C ARG A 79 -32.44 10.01 28.48
N GLY A 80 -31.53 10.81 29.01
CA GLY A 80 -31.10 10.74 30.42
C GLY A 80 -29.64 10.36 30.62
N ASP A 81 -28.72 11.27 30.27
CA ASP A 81 -27.44 11.37 30.97
C ASP A 81 -26.86 12.80 30.80
N PRO A 82 -26.45 13.50 31.87
CA PRO A 82 -25.91 14.84 31.76
C PRO A 82 -24.41 14.77 31.41
N GLY A 83 -24.02 15.50 30.35
CA GLY A 83 -22.61 15.78 30.07
C GLY A 83 -21.95 14.77 29.12
N MET A 84 -22.30 14.85 27.84
CA MET A 84 -21.50 14.27 26.77
C MET A 84 -20.17 15.05 26.69
N SER A 85 -19.19 14.56 27.43
CA SER A 85 -17.79 14.95 27.30
C SER A 85 -17.36 14.77 25.84
N ALA A 86 -16.69 15.80 25.34
CA ALA A 86 -16.16 15.98 24.00
C ALA A 86 -15.63 14.70 23.33
N TRP A 87 -16.01 14.50 22.07
CA TRP A 87 -15.13 13.85 21.10
C TRP A 87 -13.77 14.57 21.13
N PRO A 88 -12.62 13.87 21.21
CA PRO A 88 -11.35 14.56 21.30
C PRO A 88 -11.08 15.26 19.97
N SER A 89 -11.29 16.58 19.94
CA SER A 89 -10.57 17.45 19.03
C SER A 89 -9.13 17.52 19.55
N THR A 90 -8.17 17.05 18.77
CA THR A 90 -6.77 17.42 19.01
C THR A 90 -6.35 18.37 17.91
N SER A 91 -6.54 19.66 18.19
CA SER A 91 -5.68 20.71 17.65
C SER A 91 -4.23 20.44 18.09
N PRO A 92 -3.22 20.80 17.28
CA PRO A 92 -1.82 20.52 17.57
C PRO A 92 -1.36 21.44 18.70
N THR A 93 -1.17 20.87 19.89
CA THR A 93 -0.37 21.48 20.94
C THR A 93 0.96 20.75 21.02
N ASP A 94 2.00 21.55 20.97
CA ASP A 94 3.41 21.23 21.11
C ASP A 94 3.67 20.39 22.36
N GLY A 95 4.55 19.38 22.24
CA GLY A 95 5.07 18.62 23.39
C GLY A 95 4.94 17.09 23.27
N ALA A 96 6.00 16.45 22.78
CA ALA A 96 6.42 15.06 23.01
C ALA A 96 5.33 13.95 23.01
N ARG A 97 5.12 13.25 21.89
CA ARG A 97 4.21 12.07 21.81
C ARG A 97 4.92 10.79 21.37
N ASN A 98 4.92 9.79 22.25
CA ASN A 98 5.13 8.37 21.95
C ASN A 98 3.97 7.81 21.11
N GLY A 99 3.87 8.22 19.84
CA GLY A 99 2.91 7.67 18.86
C GLY A 99 3.54 6.59 17.97
N ARG A 100 2.74 5.69 17.37
CA ARG A 100 3.25 4.72 16.40
C ARG A 100 3.89 5.45 15.20
N PRO A 101 5.06 5.01 14.68
CA PRO A 101 5.87 5.82 13.74
C PRO A 101 5.18 6.20 12.41
N LEU A 102 4.20 5.41 11.97
CA LEU A 102 3.47 5.60 10.72
C LEU A 102 1.98 5.85 10.94
N GLN A 103 1.59 6.28 12.14
CA GLN A 103 0.19 6.58 12.47
C GLN A 103 -0.44 7.49 11.40
N ASP A 104 -1.60 7.05 10.88
CA ASP A 104 -2.42 7.75 9.88
C ASP A 104 -1.75 7.99 8.51
N ARG A 105 -0.67 7.24 8.20
CA ARG A 105 -0.01 7.26 6.89
C ARG A 105 -0.57 6.19 5.97
N VAL A 106 -0.67 6.50 4.68
CA VAL A 106 -0.93 5.54 3.62
C VAL A 106 0.39 5.16 2.93
N VAL A 107 0.71 3.88 2.94
CA VAL A 107 1.94 3.35 2.34
C VAL A 107 1.63 2.32 1.26
N LEU A 108 2.08 2.57 0.04
CA LEU A 108 2.09 1.58 -1.04
C LEU A 108 3.36 0.73 -0.99
N VAL A 109 3.21 -0.59 -0.98
CA VAL A 109 4.33 -1.54 -1.05
C VAL A 109 4.26 -2.31 -2.38
N ALA A 110 5.16 -1.98 -3.30
CA ALA A 110 5.31 -2.69 -4.58
C ALA A 110 6.19 -3.92 -4.41
N GLY A 111 5.69 -5.09 -4.81
CA GLY A 111 6.34 -6.36 -4.50
C GLY A 111 5.94 -6.92 -3.12
N ALA A 112 4.75 -6.56 -2.62
CA ALA A 112 4.25 -6.95 -1.29
C ALA A 112 4.20 -8.47 -1.07
N GLY A 113 4.01 -9.28 -2.11
CA GLY A 113 4.04 -10.74 -2.01
C GLY A 113 5.44 -11.38 -1.99
N GLY A 114 6.50 -10.58 -1.95
CA GLY A 114 7.90 -11.02 -1.83
C GLY A 114 8.38 -11.09 -0.39
N GLY A 115 9.59 -11.60 -0.15
CA GLY A 115 10.15 -11.73 1.20
C GLY A 115 10.20 -10.40 1.95
N LEU A 116 11.02 -9.45 1.47
CA LEU A 116 11.13 -8.11 2.07
C LEU A 116 9.80 -7.36 2.06
N GLY A 117 9.09 -7.35 0.92
CA GLY A 117 7.83 -6.61 0.77
C GLY A 117 6.74 -7.06 1.76
N SER A 118 6.61 -8.36 2.00
CA SER A 118 5.63 -8.88 2.97
C SER A 118 5.98 -8.48 4.41
N ALA A 119 7.24 -8.66 4.81
CA ALA A 119 7.70 -8.27 6.14
C ALA A 119 7.58 -6.76 6.38
N ALA A 120 7.95 -5.94 5.39
CA ALA A 120 7.81 -4.48 5.46
C ALA A 120 6.34 -4.04 5.51
N ALA A 121 5.44 -4.69 4.77
CA ALA A 121 4.01 -4.42 4.83
C ALA A 121 3.43 -4.69 6.22
N VAL A 122 3.75 -5.86 6.81
CA VAL A 122 3.32 -6.21 8.17
C VAL A 122 3.86 -5.23 9.20
N ALA A 123 5.16 -4.89 9.13
CA ALA A 123 5.78 -3.94 10.04
C ALA A 123 5.19 -2.52 9.89
N ALA A 124 4.90 -2.08 8.66
CA ALA A 124 4.29 -0.78 8.41
C ALA A 124 2.89 -0.68 9.02
N ALA A 125 2.07 -1.73 8.88
CA ALA A 125 0.74 -1.76 9.48
C ALA A 125 0.79 -1.81 11.02
N ALA A 126 1.69 -2.61 11.59
CA ALA A 126 1.94 -2.62 13.03
C ALA A 126 2.39 -1.24 13.55
N ALA A 127 3.14 -0.50 12.74
CA ALA A 127 3.55 0.89 13.00
C ALA A 127 2.44 1.93 12.73
N GLY A 128 1.21 1.51 12.43
CA GLY A 128 0.03 2.38 12.33
C GLY A 128 -0.33 2.85 10.92
N ALA A 129 0.33 2.32 9.87
CA ALA A 129 0.00 2.68 8.49
C ALA A 129 -1.24 1.92 7.96
N THR A 130 -1.97 2.56 7.07
CA THR A 130 -2.85 1.87 6.10
C THR A 130 -1.97 1.44 4.92
N VAL A 131 -1.92 0.15 4.64
CA VAL A 131 -1.00 -0.41 3.64
C VAL A 131 -1.76 -0.78 2.36
N VAL A 132 -1.20 -0.40 1.21
CA VAL A 132 -1.64 -0.88 -0.11
C VAL A 132 -0.64 -1.92 -0.61
N LEU A 133 -1.12 -3.14 -0.85
CA LEU A 133 -0.34 -4.30 -1.23
C LEU A 133 -0.37 -4.46 -2.75
N LEU A 134 0.74 -4.14 -3.41
CA LEU A 134 0.88 -4.26 -4.85
C LEU A 134 1.74 -5.46 -5.25
N GLY A 135 1.25 -6.24 -6.21
CA GLY A 135 2.02 -7.30 -6.84
C GLY A 135 1.21 -8.22 -7.75
N ARG A 136 1.90 -9.05 -8.52
CA ARG A 136 1.28 -9.83 -9.61
C ARG A 136 0.60 -11.14 -9.22
N LYS A 137 0.77 -11.61 -7.98
CA LYS A 137 0.32 -12.95 -7.55
C LYS A 137 -0.78 -12.83 -6.49
N PRO A 138 -2.08 -12.87 -6.87
CA PRO A 138 -3.19 -12.71 -5.93
C PRO A 138 -3.09 -13.60 -4.70
N ARG A 139 -2.84 -14.91 -4.87
CA ARG A 139 -2.68 -15.85 -3.74
C ARG A 139 -1.58 -15.49 -2.74
N ARG A 140 -0.52 -14.80 -3.17
CA ARG A 140 0.53 -14.32 -2.25
C ARG A 140 0.08 -13.05 -1.56
N LEU A 141 -0.59 -12.15 -2.29
CA LEU A 141 -1.16 -10.94 -1.70
C LEU A 141 -2.23 -11.26 -0.67
N ASP A 142 -3.10 -12.25 -0.90
CA ASP A 142 -4.12 -12.68 0.06
C ASP A 142 -3.53 -13.13 1.40
N ARG A 143 -2.37 -13.82 1.35
CA ARG A 143 -1.65 -14.23 2.57
C ARG A 143 -1.12 -13.02 3.34
N VAL A 144 -0.52 -12.06 2.63
CA VAL A 144 0.01 -10.84 3.24
C VAL A 144 -1.12 -9.94 3.74
N TYR A 145 -2.25 -9.89 3.03
CA TYR A 145 -3.46 -9.21 3.49
C TYR A 145 -3.89 -9.72 4.86
N ALA A 146 -4.00 -11.04 5.04
CA ALA A 146 -4.37 -11.63 6.32
C ALA A 146 -3.36 -11.31 7.44
N GLN A 147 -2.05 -11.33 7.12
CA GLN A 147 -1.00 -10.97 8.08
C GLN A 147 -1.06 -9.50 8.50
N VAL A 148 -1.32 -8.60 7.55
CA VAL A 148 -1.43 -7.16 7.80
C VAL A 148 -2.69 -6.83 8.59
N GLN A 149 -3.83 -7.41 8.22
CA GLN A 149 -5.11 -7.25 8.93
C GLN A 149 -5.04 -7.71 10.38
N ALA A 150 -4.19 -8.69 10.70
CA ALA A 150 -4.02 -9.18 12.06
C ALA A 150 -3.30 -8.19 12.99
N VAL A 151 -2.57 -7.21 12.46
CA VAL A 151 -1.70 -6.31 13.27
C VAL A 151 -2.00 -4.82 13.09
N GLY A 152 -2.80 -4.45 12.10
CA GLY A 152 -3.06 -3.05 11.75
C GLY A 152 -4.41 -2.84 11.06
N ALA A 153 -4.54 -1.68 10.41
CA ALA A 153 -5.72 -1.35 9.62
C ALA A 153 -5.90 -2.33 8.44
N GLU A 154 -7.14 -2.46 7.97
CA GLU A 154 -7.44 -3.27 6.79
C GLU A 154 -6.63 -2.76 5.58
N PRO A 155 -5.80 -3.61 4.95
CA PRO A 155 -5.00 -3.19 3.80
C PRO A 155 -5.82 -3.23 2.51
N LEU A 156 -5.39 -2.50 1.49
CA LEU A 156 -5.96 -2.58 0.15
C LEU A 156 -5.10 -3.50 -0.73
N LEU A 157 -5.74 -4.29 -1.59
CA LEU A 157 -5.06 -5.10 -2.60
C LEU A 157 -5.08 -4.36 -3.94
N TYR A 158 -3.92 -4.27 -4.59
CA TYR A 158 -3.81 -3.78 -5.96
C TYR A 158 -3.00 -4.78 -6.81
N PRO A 159 -3.66 -5.81 -7.38
CA PRO A 159 -2.99 -6.79 -8.24
C PRO A 159 -2.54 -6.12 -9.54
N LEU A 160 -1.23 -6.08 -9.77
CA LEU A 160 -0.64 -5.52 -10.99
C LEU A 160 0.62 -6.30 -11.35
N ASP A 161 0.76 -6.65 -12.62
CA ASP A 161 1.99 -7.23 -13.16
C ASP A 161 2.88 -6.15 -13.77
N LEU A 162 3.94 -5.80 -13.05
CA LEU A 162 4.88 -4.76 -13.48
C LEU A 162 5.58 -5.07 -14.81
N GLU A 163 5.64 -6.35 -15.21
CA GLU A 163 6.26 -6.77 -16.47
C GLU A 163 5.39 -6.42 -17.69
N GLY A 164 4.07 -6.53 -17.55
CA GLY A 164 3.11 -6.28 -18.63
C GLY A 164 2.43 -4.91 -18.57
N ALA A 165 2.55 -4.21 -17.44
CA ALA A 165 1.91 -2.91 -17.22
C ALA A 165 2.62 -1.79 -18.01
N GLY A 166 1.83 -0.99 -18.72
CA GLY A 166 2.26 0.23 -19.38
C GLY A 166 2.10 1.47 -18.49
N PRO A 167 2.59 2.64 -18.94
CA PRO A 167 2.49 3.90 -18.21
C PRO A 167 1.06 4.24 -17.73
N ASP A 168 0.04 3.95 -18.54
CA ASP A 168 -1.36 4.25 -18.22
C ASP A 168 -1.88 3.43 -17.03
N ASP A 169 -1.43 2.18 -16.86
CA ASP A 169 -1.81 1.33 -15.72
C ASP A 169 -1.30 1.94 -14.39
N TYR A 170 -0.10 2.54 -14.40
CA TYR A 170 0.44 3.24 -13.23
C TYR A 170 -0.31 4.54 -12.95
N ALA A 171 -0.74 5.25 -13.99
CA ALA A 171 -1.59 6.43 -13.84
C ALA A 171 -2.97 6.06 -13.26
N GLU A 172 -3.58 4.97 -13.72
CA GLU A 172 -4.83 4.44 -13.17
C GLU A 172 -4.67 4.04 -11.69
N LEU A 173 -3.56 3.40 -11.33
CA LEU A 173 -3.22 3.10 -9.94
C LEU A 173 -3.19 4.37 -9.09
N ALA A 174 -2.47 5.41 -9.53
CA ALA A 174 -2.41 6.67 -8.78
C ALA A 174 -3.80 7.30 -8.63
N GLN A 175 -4.62 7.30 -9.69
CA GLN A 175 -6.00 7.78 -9.61
C GLN A 175 -6.85 6.94 -8.65
N ALA A 176 -6.67 5.62 -8.61
CA ALA A 176 -7.33 4.76 -7.63
C ALA A 176 -6.92 5.12 -6.19
N LEU A 177 -5.62 5.30 -5.92
CA LEU A 177 -5.14 5.74 -4.59
C LEU A 177 -5.75 7.08 -4.18
N GLN A 178 -5.82 8.05 -5.10
CA GLN A 178 -6.43 9.35 -4.83
C GLN A 178 -7.92 9.24 -4.52
N ARG A 179 -8.65 8.39 -5.25
CA ARG A 179 -10.10 8.21 -5.06
C ARG A 179 -10.45 7.46 -3.78
N GLU A 180 -9.74 6.36 -3.52
CA GLU A 180 -10.07 5.45 -2.41
C GLU A 180 -9.50 5.93 -1.08
N LEU A 181 -8.29 6.51 -1.08
CA LEU A 181 -7.58 6.86 0.15
C LEU A 181 -7.35 8.36 0.31
N GLY A 182 -7.52 9.14 -0.76
CA GLY A 182 -7.32 10.60 -0.71
C GLY A 182 -5.87 11.04 -0.54
N ARG A 183 -4.92 10.10 -0.36
CA ARG A 183 -3.53 10.36 -0.02
C ARG A 183 -2.60 9.19 -0.32
N LEU A 184 -1.32 9.52 -0.44
CA LEU A 184 -0.19 8.59 -0.43
C LEU A 184 0.98 9.26 0.29
N ASP A 185 1.44 8.69 1.40
CA ASP A 185 2.53 9.22 2.22
C ASP A 185 3.84 8.47 2.00
N GLY A 186 3.77 7.21 1.57
CA GLY A 186 4.94 6.38 1.35
C GLY A 186 4.78 5.47 0.15
N LEU A 187 5.84 5.32 -0.63
CA LEU A 187 6.01 4.27 -1.63
C LEU A 187 7.29 3.51 -1.32
N LEU A 188 7.16 2.23 -1.00
CA LEU A 188 8.28 1.29 -0.88
C LEU A 188 8.27 0.34 -2.07
N VAL A 189 9.35 0.34 -2.85
CA VAL A 189 9.53 -0.55 -4.00
C VAL A 189 10.47 -1.69 -3.63
N CYS A 190 9.91 -2.88 -3.47
CA CYS A 190 10.65 -4.14 -3.25
C CYS A 190 10.58 -5.09 -4.45
N ALA A 191 9.82 -4.75 -5.49
CA ALA A 191 9.66 -5.58 -6.67
C ALA A 191 10.98 -5.69 -7.43
N ALA A 192 11.34 -6.91 -7.81
CA ALA A 192 12.52 -7.20 -8.61
C ALA A 192 12.32 -8.49 -9.41
N HIS A 193 13.04 -8.60 -10.51
CA HIS A 193 13.11 -9.82 -11.31
C HIS A 193 14.55 -10.32 -11.41
N PHE A 194 14.79 -11.52 -10.90
CA PHE A 194 16.07 -12.21 -10.96
C PHE A 194 15.84 -13.69 -11.30
N PRO A 195 16.23 -14.13 -12.52
CA PRO A 195 16.03 -15.53 -12.94
C PRO A 195 17.03 -16.50 -12.28
N GLY A 196 18.17 -15.99 -11.82
CA GLY A 196 19.30 -16.76 -11.31
C GLY A 196 20.61 -16.30 -11.94
N LEU A 197 21.72 -16.85 -11.43
CA LEU A 197 23.06 -16.59 -11.96
C LEU A 197 23.24 -17.35 -13.28
N THR A 198 23.58 -16.64 -14.36
CA THR A 198 23.79 -17.24 -15.68
C THR A 198 24.98 -16.59 -16.40
N PRO A 199 25.90 -17.37 -17.01
CA PRO A 199 26.90 -16.83 -17.95
C PRO A 199 26.27 -15.94 -19.01
N PHE A 200 26.89 -14.79 -19.28
CA PHE A 200 26.29 -13.78 -20.17
C PHE A 200 26.01 -14.33 -21.57
N GLU A 201 26.92 -15.16 -22.11
CA GLU A 201 26.77 -15.81 -23.42
C GLU A 201 25.63 -16.84 -23.49
N LEU A 202 25.17 -17.36 -22.34
CA LEU A 202 24.10 -18.36 -22.23
C LEU A 202 22.77 -17.75 -21.79
N ALA A 203 22.76 -16.46 -21.41
CA ALA A 203 21.57 -15.81 -20.90
C ALA A 203 20.58 -15.50 -22.03
N ASP A 204 19.29 -15.78 -21.80
CA ASP A 204 18.21 -15.34 -22.69
C ASP A 204 18.16 -13.80 -22.76
N PRO A 205 18.33 -13.17 -23.94
CA PRO A 205 18.26 -11.73 -24.09
C PRO A 205 16.92 -11.14 -23.58
N ALA A 206 15.81 -11.86 -23.73
CA ALA A 206 14.52 -11.40 -23.20
C ALA A 206 14.51 -11.41 -21.67
N SER A 207 15.23 -12.33 -21.02
CA SER A 207 15.39 -12.32 -19.56
C SER A 207 16.20 -11.13 -19.07
N PHE A 208 17.20 -10.67 -19.83
CA PHE A 208 17.93 -9.44 -19.52
C PHE A 208 16.99 -8.23 -19.55
N ALA A 209 16.23 -8.07 -20.64
CA ALA A 209 15.27 -6.97 -20.80
C ALA A 209 14.21 -6.98 -19.69
N ARG A 210 13.67 -8.15 -19.35
CA ARG A 210 12.71 -8.30 -18.24
C ARG A 210 13.30 -7.92 -16.88
N ALA A 211 14.54 -8.30 -16.60
CA ALA A 211 15.21 -7.94 -15.35
C ALA A 211 15.39 -6.41 -15.23
N VAL A 212 15.82 -5.75 -16.32
CA VAL A 212 15.92 -4.28 -16.38
C VAL A 212 14.53 -3.64 -16.24
N HIS A 213 13.54 -4.13 -16.97
CA HIS A 213 12.22 -3.54 -16.96
C HIS A 213 11.55 -3.62 -15.58
N VAL A 214 11.46 -4.81 -14.99
CA VAL A 214 10.75 -5.03 -13.71
C VAL A 214 11.50 -4.43 -12.51
N THR A 215 12.83 -4.36 -12.56
CA THR A 215 13.65 -3.90 -11.42
C THR A 215 14.01 -2.41 -11.51
N LEU A 216 13.92 -1.78 -12.69
CA LEU A 216 14.28 -0.37 -12.89
C LEU A 216 13.18 0.43 -13.59
N THR A 217 12.81 0.06 -14.82
CA THR A 217 11.89 0.89 -15.64
C THR A 217 10.50 1.00 -15.03
N ALA A 218 9.88 -0.12 -14.66
CA ALA A 218 8.56 -0.15 -14.03
C ALA A 218 8.54 0.59 -12.67
N PRO A 219 9.54 0.39 -11.77
CA PRO A 219 9.71 1.25 -10.59
C PRO A 219 9.78 2.75 -10.88
N ALA A 220 10.48 3.15 -11.94
CA ALA A 220 10.57 4.55 -12.33
C ALA A 220 9.20 5.10 -12.79
N TRP A 221 8.44 4.34 -13.59
CA TRP A 221 7.10 4.72 -14.01
C TRP A 221 6.11 4.76 -12.84
N LEU A 222 6.17 3.79 -11.94
CA LEU A 222 5.35 3.78 -10.72
C LEU A 222 5.64 5.02 -9.85
N ALA A 223 6.93 5.33 -9.64
CA ALA A 223 7.33 6.52 -8.90
C ALA A 223 6.83 7.79 -9.59
N GLN A 224 7.01 7.90 -10.91
CA GLN A 224 6.53 9.02 -11.72
C GLN A 224 5.02 9.24 -11.57
N ALA A 225 4.22 8.18 -11.68
CA ALA A 225 2.77 8.24 -11.53
C ALA A 225 2.32 8.62 -10.11
N CYS A 226 3.06 8.18 -9.08
CA CYS A 226 2.75 8.47 -7.68
C CYS A 226 3.24 9.85 -7.20
N LEU A 227 4.22 10.45 -7.88
CA LEU A 227 4.84 11.73 -7.46
C LEU A 227 3.83 12.86 -7.23
N PRO A 228 2.82 13.09 -8.09
CA PRO A 228 1.80 14.12 -7.84
C PRO A 228 1.07 13.95 -6.50
N LEU A 229 0.80 12.71 -6.06
CA LEU A 229 0.15 12.44 -4.78
C LEU A 229 1.08 12.60 -3.60
N LEU A 230 2.32 12.10 -3.73
CA LEU A 230 3.35 12.22 -2.71
C LEU A 230 3.65 13.70 -2.43
N ARG A 231 3.66 14.56 -3.46
CA ARG A 231 3.89 16.01 -3.34
C ARG A 231 2.82 16.76 -2.54
N GLN A 232 1.63 16.18 -2.36
CA GLN A 232 0.56 16.78 -1.56
C GLN A 232 0.78 16.61 -0.05
N ARG A 233 1.77 15.81 0.37
CA ARG A 233 2.07 15.56 1.78
C ARG A 233 3.27 16.38 2.21
N GLU A 234 3.29 16.78 3.47
CA GLU A 234 4.40 17.56 4.06
C GLU A 234 5.66 16.73 4.29
N ASP A 235 5.51 15.40 4.43
CA ASP A 235 6.61 14.47 4.64
C ASP A 235 6.32 13.12 3.95
N ALA A 236 6.55 13.07 2.64
CA ALA A 236 6.37 11.86 1.85
C ALA A 236 7.69 11.11 1.66
N ALA A 237 7.64 9.78 1.62
CA ALA A 237 8.81 8.91 1.44
C ALA A 237 8.70 8.04 0.19
N LEU A 238 9.68 8.16 -0.71
CA LEU A 238 9.92 7.25 -1.82
C LEU A 238 11.17 6.42 -1.50
N VAL A 239 10.98 5.12 -1.33
CA VAL A 239 12.03 4.20 -0.89
C VAL A 239 12.18 3.07 -1.91
N PHE A 240 13.40 2.86 -2.40
CA PHE A 240 13.72 1.75 -3.28
C PHE A 240 14.58 0.72 -2.54
N ALA A 241 14.16 -0.54 -2.55
CA ALA A 241 15.01 -1.63 -2.10
C ALA A 241 16.12 -1.85 -3.14
N VAL A 242 17.36 -1.72 -2.71
CA VAL A 242 18.56 -1.86 -3.54
C VAL A 242 19.41 -3.02 -3.07
N ASP A 243 20.33 -3.45 -3.93
CA ASP A 243 21.32 -4.46 -3.61
C ASP A 243 22.74 -3.85 -3.47
N ALA A 244 23.66 -4.67 -2.97
CA ALA A 244 25.07 -4.32 -2.82
C ALA A 244 25.75 -4.24 -4.20
N PRO A 245 26.23 -3.06 -4.66
CA PRO A 245 26.80 -2.89 -6.00
C PRO A 245 28.01 -3.79 -6.22
N GLU A 246 28.84 -3.99 -5.20
CA GLU A 246 30.01 -4.87 -5.21
C GLU A 246 29.66 -6.35 -5.38
N ARG A 247 28.44 -6.76 -5.03
CA ARG A 247 27.94 -8.12 -5.23
C ARG A 247 27.31 -8.24 -6.61
N VAL A 248 26.32 -7.39 -6.89
CA VAL A 248 25.50 -7.53 -8.12
C VAL A 248 26.20 -7.00 -9.37
N GLY A 249 27.36 -6.35 -9.21
CA GLY A 249 28.26 -6.00 -10.30
C GLY A 249 29.20 -7.15 -10.73
N GLN A 250 29.19 -8.29 -10.03
CA GLN A 250 30.04 -9.43 -10.38
C GLN A 250 29.48 -10.22 -11.58
N ALA A 251 30.26 -11.21 -12.03
CA ALA A 251 29.85 -12.13 -13.08
C ALA A 251 28.49 -12.78 -12.78
N TYR A 252 27.75 -13.10 -13.85
CA TYR A 252 26.51 -13.88 -13.84
C TYR A 252 25.24 -13.17 -13.35
N TRP A 253 25.35 -11.96 -12.78
CA TRP A 253 24.18 -11.20 -12.28
C TRP A 253 23.35 -10.52 -13.38
N GLY A 254 23.89 -10.43 -14.60
CA GLY A 254 23.16 -10.04 -15.81
C GLY A 254 22.32 -8.76 -15.66
N GLY A 255 21.11 -8.79 -16.22
CA GLY A 255 20.21 -7.63 -16.22
C GLY A 255 19.76 -7.19 -14.83
N TYR A 256 19.72 -8.09 -13.84
CA TYR A 256 19.40 -7.72 -12.45
C TYR A 256 20.49 -6.82 -11.87
N GLY A 257 21.76 -7.19 -12.06
CA GLY A 257 22.90 -6.39 -11.62
C GLY A 257 22.94 -4.99 -12.25
N VAL A 258 22.70 -4.92 -13.57
CA VAL A 258 22.58 -3.66 -14.31
C VAL A 258 21.43 -2.81 -13.76
N ALA A 259 20.26 -3.41 -13.55
CA ALA A 259 19.09 -2.71 -13.05
C ALA A 259 19.32 -2.14 -11.64
N GLN A 260 19.98 -2.89 -10.75
CA GLN A 260 20.30 -2.44 -9.40
C GLN A 260 21.24 -1.24 -9.39
N HIS A 261 22.23 -1.19 -10.30
CA HIS A 261 23.07 0.00 -10.48
C HIS A 261 22.25 1.18 -11.01
N GLY A 262 21.39 0.95 -12.00
CA GLY A 262 20.50 1.98 -12.53
C GLY A 262 19.53 2.52 -11.48
N LEU A 263 19.04 1.67 -10.57
CA LEU A 263 18.12 2.06 -9.51
C LEU A 263 18.80 2.99 -8.48
N ARG A 264 20.08 2.78 -8.19
CA ARG A 264 20.89 3.71 -7.36
C ARG A 264 21.12 5.04 -8.07
N GLY A 265 21.33 5.03 -9.38
CA GLY A 265 21.37 6.23 -10.21
C GLY A 265 20.04 7.00 -10.16
N LEU A 266 18.91 6.29 -10.27
CA LEU A 266 17.57 6.86 -10.17
C LEU A 266 17.32 7.52 -8.80
N ILE A 267 17.70 6.86 -7.71
CA ILE A 267 17.62 7.45 -6.36
C ILE A 267 18.35 8.79 -6.30
N THR A 268 19.58 8.84 -6.81
CA THR A 268 20.43 10.05 -6.79
C THR A 268 19.80 11.15 -7.63
N SER A 269 19.40 10.84 -8.86
CA SER A 269 18.78 11.81 -9.78
C SER A 269 17.46 12.37 -9.23
N LEU A 270 16.58 11.52 -8.71
CA LEU A 270 15.31 11.96 -8.14
C LEU A 270 15.51 12.74 -6.84
N HIS A 271 16.51 12.39 -6.03
CA HIS A 271 16.84 13.16 -4.84
C HIS A 271 17.20 14.61 -5.18
N ASP A 272 18.09 14.79 -6.15
CA ASP A 272 18.54 16.12 -6.60
C ASP A 272 17.38 16.91 -7.22
N GLU A 273 16.60 16.29 -8.09
CA GLU A 273 15.42 16.91 -8.72
C GLU A 273 14.38 17.34 -7.68
N LEU A 274 14.13 16.50 -6.68
CA LEU A 274 13.13 16.72 -5.65
C LEU A 274 13.68 17.49 -4.45
N GLY A 275 14.91 18.03 -4.48
CA GLY A 275 15.58 18.65 -3.32
C GLY A 275 14.77 19.71 -2.56
N ARG A 276 13.86 20.41 -3.26
CA ARG A 276 12.93 21.42 -2.69
C ARG A 276 11.50 20.92 -2.44
N SER A 277 11.25 19.65 -2.72
CA SER A 277 9.97 18.97 -2.55
C SER A 277 9.89 18.31 -1.16
N PRO A 278 8.68 18.19 -0.57
CA PRO A 278 8.48 17.41 0.64
C PRO A 278 8.70 15.90 0.43
N VAL A 279 8.83 15.45 -0.83
CA VAL A 279 9.13 14.04 -1.15
C VAL A 279 10.61 13.75 -0.89
N ARG A 280 10.87 12.85 0.06
CA ARG A 280 12.19 12.29 0.33
C ARG A 280 12.42 11.04 -0.49
N VAL A 281 13.54 10.96 -1.19
CA VAL A 281 13.96 9.75 -1.91
C VAL A 281 15.11 9.10 -1.14
N SER A 282 15.08 7.79 -0.97
CA SER A 282 16.15 7.03 -0.30
C SER A 282 16.20 5.59 -0.81
N GLY A 283 17.30 4.90 -0.51
CA GLY A 283 17.41 3.47 -0.73
C GLY A 283 17.42 2.69 0.58
N LEU A 284 16.93 1.45 0.51
CA LEU A 284 17.07 0.45 1.56
C LEU A 284 17.93 -0.70 1.04
N TYR A 285 19.11 -0.90 1.62
CA TYR A 285 19.88 -2.12 1.42
C TYR A 285 19.59 -3.08 2.58
N PRO A 286 18.82 -4.16 2.37
CA PRO A 286 18.39 -5.03 3.47
C PRO A 286 19.46 -6.03 3.95
N GLY A 287 20.61 -6.09 3.28
CA GLY A 287 21.56 -7.18 3.47
C GLY A 287 21.09 -8.52 2.91
N PRO A 288 21.80 -9.61 3.23
CA PRO A 288 21.45 -10.95 2.80
C PRO A 288 20.17 -11.43 3.50
N LEU A 289 19.09 -11.58 2.75
CA LEU A 289 17.81 -12.09 3.27
C LEU A 289 17.49 -13.49 2.75
N ARG A 290 17.10 -14.40 3.65
CA ARG A 290 16.58 -15.74 3.35
C ARG A 290 15.24 -15.64 2.63
N THR A 291 15.31 -15.52 1.30
CA THR A 291 14.15 -15.29 0.42
C THR A 291 14.22 -16.16 -0.83
N ALA A 292 13.08 -16.32 -1.49
CA ALA A 292 13.02 -17.02 -2.78
C ALA A 292 13.84 -16.34 -3.88
N LEU A 293 14.11 -15.03 -3.79
CA LEU A 293 14.99 -14.33 -4.73
C LEU A 293 16.44 -14.74 -4.50
N ARG A 294 16.90 -14.71 -3.24
CA ARG A 294 18.25 -15.13 -2.86
C ARG A 294 18.54 -16.60 -3.19
N ALA A 295 17.56 -17.48 -2.99
CA ALA A 295 17.67 -18.90 -3.34
C ALA A 295 17.93 -19.16 -4.84
N ARG A 296 17.76 -18.16 -5.72
CA ARG A 296 18.15 -18.25 -7.14
C ARG A 296 19.65 -18.01 -7.38
N ALA A 297 20.33 -17.34 -6.46
CA ALA A 297 21.77 -17.14 -6.51
C ALA A 297 22.53 -18.24 -5.76
N TYR A 298 21.95 -18.75 -4.66
CA TYR A 298 22.63 -19.68 -3.76
C TYR A 298 21.77 -20.93 -3.56
N SER A 299 22.10 -22.00 -4.31
CA SER A 299 21.43 -23.31 -4.18
C SER A 299 21.70 -23.96 -2.82
N VAL A 300 22.88 -23.71 -2.25
CA VAL A 300 23.26 -24.06 -0.88
C VAL A 300 23.74 -22.78 -0.20
N ASP A 301 22.84 -22.15 0.55
CA ASP A 301 23.09 -20.88 1.22
C ASP A 301 23.62 -21.15 2.64
N GLN A 302 24.95 -21.10 2.80
CA GLN A 302 25.64 -21.26 4.08
C GLN A 302 26.08 -19.92 4.69
N ASP A 303 25.62 -18.80 4.13
CA ASP A 303 25.97 -17.48 4.61
C ASP A 303 25.42 -17.26 6.03
N PRO A 304 26.26 -17.22 7.07
CA PRO A 304 25.81 -17.05 8.44
C PRO A 304 25.21 -15.66 8.69
N ALA A 305 25.47 -14.70 7.81
CA ALA A 305 24.87 -13.36 7.89
C ALA A 305 23.44 -13.33 7.31
N ALA A 306 22.97 -14.38 6.63
CA ALA A 306 21.65 -14.38 6.01
C ALA A 306 20.52 -14.42 7.04
N GLN A 307 19.72 -13.34 7.09
CA GLN A 307 18.66 -13.15 8.09
C GLN A 307 17.26 -13.40 7.53
N GLY A 308 16.27 -13.48 8.42
CA GLY A 308 14.85 -13.48 8.00
C GLY A 308 14.47 -12.10 7.42
N PRO A 309 13.51 -12.01 6.48
CA PRO A 309 13.06 -10.73 5.92
C PRO A 309 12.60 -9.70 6.96
N GLU A 310 12.14 -10.17 8.11
CA GLU A 310 11.70 -9.36 9.26
C GLU A 310 12.82 -8.47 9.80
N ALA A 311 14.09 -8.88 9.67
CA ALA A 311 15.23 -8.12 10.16
C ALA A 311 15.38 -6.74 9.49
N ALA A 312 15.02 -6.64 8.21
CA ALA A 312 15.07 -5.38 7.46
C ALA A 312 13.75 -4.58 7.53
N ALA A 313 12.70 -5.13 8.14
CA ALA A 313 11.38 -4.50 8.16
C ALA A 313 11.36 -3.22 9.02
N ALA A 314 12.09 -3.21 10.14
CA ALA A 314 12.25 -2.02 10.98
C ALA A 314 12.91 -0.86 10.21
N ALA A 315 13.94 -1.15 9.41
CA ALA A 315 14.61 -0.18 8.56
C ALA A 315 13.66 0.42 7.51
N ALA A 316 12.78 -0.41 6.92
CA ALA A 316 11.73 0.09 6.03
C ALA A 316 10.78 1.07 6.73
N VAL A 317 10.33 0.74 7.95
CA VAL A 317 9.50 1.63 8.78
C VAL A 317 10.24 2.93 9.10
N THR A 318 11.52 2.88 9.47
CA THR A 318 12.35 4.06 9.70
C THR A 318 12.32 4.99 8.49
N LEU A 319 12.62 4.48 7.29
CA LEU A 319 12.67 5.28 6.06
C LEU A 319 11.31 5.90 5.68
N LEU A 320 10.22 5.16 5.88
CA LEU A 320 8.84 5.59 5.61
C LEU A 320 8.30 6.60 6.64
N SER A 321 8.84 6.60 7.85
CA SER A 321 8.49 7.54 8.93
C SER A 321 9.27 8.84 8.83
N ARG A 322 8.95 9.80 9.71
CA ARG A 322 9.72 11.06 9.87
C ARG A 322 11.21 10.81 10.17
N ALA A 323 11.55 9.71 10.85
CA ALA A 323 12.94 9.35 11.14
C ALA A 323 13.79 9.15 9.88
N GLY A 324 13.15 8.82 8.75
CA GLY A 324 13.82 8.69 7.46
C GLY A 324 14.36 10.01 6.89
N HIS A 325 14.09 11.17 7.51
CA HIS A 325 14.65 12.45 7.07
C HIS A 325 16.19 12.42 7.01
N ALA A 326 16.83 11.74 7.98
CA ALA A 326 18.28 11.57 8.02
C ALA A 326 18.87 10.77 6.83
N TRP A 327 18.01 10.09 6.08
CA TRP A 327 18.37 9.20 4.97
C TRP A 327 17.96 9.74 3.60
N ARG A 328 17.46 10.98 3.53
CA ARG A 328 17.16 11.64 2.24
C ARG A 328 18.41 11.65 1.36
N GLY A 329 18.29 11.15 0.13
CA GLY A 329 19.37 11.02 -0.85
C GLY A 329 20.37 9.92 -0.54
N ARG A 330 20.15 9.14 0.52
CA ARG A 330 21.10 8.14 1.03
C ARG A 330 20.49 6.75 1.00
N ILE A 331 21.36 5.77 1.15
CA ILE A 331 20.99 4.36 1.26
C ILE A 331 21.21 3.93 2.70
N LEU A 332 20.15 3.48 3.35
CA LEU A 332 20.22 2.85 4.67
C LEU A 332 20.66 1.40 4.51
N ASP A 333 21.80 1.07 5.11
CA ASP A 333 22.28 -0.29 5.24
C ASP A 333 21.65 -0.95 6.47
N ALA A 334 20.82 -1.96 6.25
CA ALA A 334 20.17 -2.76 7.27
C ALA A 334 20.76 -4.17 7.38
N SER A 335 21.89 -4.45 6.72
CA SER A 335 22.59 -5.74 6.82
C SER A 335 23.14 -6.02 8.22
N GLY A 336 23.33 -4.98 9.02
CA GLY A 336 23.60 -5.04 10.45
C GLY A 336 22.42 -4.48 11.24
N ALA A 337 21.41 -5.29 11.55
CA ALA A 337 20.45 -4.90 12.56
C ALA A 337 21.16 -4.86 13.93
N PHE A 338 21.37 -3.62 14.41
CA PHE A 338 21.59 -3.17 15.80
C PHE A 338 22.28 -4.15 16.78
N PRO A 339 23.47 -3.84 17.33
CA PRO A 339 23.92 -4.56 18.51
C PRO A 339 22.87 -4.39 19.59
N GLY A 340 22.35 -5.52 20.09
CA GLY A 340 21.58 -5.52 21.32
C GLY A 340 22.52 -5.16 22.46
N GLU A 341 22.30 -3.99 23.06
CA GLU A 341 22.58 -3.68 24.46
C GLU A 341 21.42 -2.84 25.02
#